data_AF-A0A2P4S5P3-F1
#
_entry.id   AF-A0A2P4S5P3-F1
#
_cell.length_a   1.000
_cell.length_b   1.000
_cell.length_c   1.000
_cell.angle_alpha   90.00
_cell.angle_beta   90.00
_cell.angle_gamma   90.00
#
_symmetry.space_group_name_H-M   'P 1'
#
loop_
_entity.id
_entity.type
_entity.pdbx_description
1 polymer ?
#
loop_
_entity_poly.entity_id
_entity_poly.type
_entity_poly.pdbx_seq_one_letter_code
_entity_poly.pdbx_strand_id
1 'polypeptide(L)'
;AKSEAQQQLVAEQWDFLCQLEMVGEEGAFVLGWDEVLTEEELSVTLKVLCMSEEEFKEYKEQDGWEDDSEEEENSTLSNAALSRLKAPCKALLYDSVLLTLESYRSDLRAEQDLLNKQVYEKLSRREQQALHVRYGQKRILHQLLELIQ
;
A
#
# COMPACT_ATOMS: atom_id res chain seq x y z
N ALA A 1 20.96 -8.31 -7.95
CA ALA A 1 19.90 -9.20 -8.47
C ALA A 1 19.40 -10.03 -7.29
N LYS A 2 18.09 -10.09 -7.04
CA LYS A 2 17.51 -11.04 -6.07
C LYS A 2 17.76 -12.47 -6.58
N SER A 3 17.90 -13.44 -5.68
CA SER A 3 18.14 -14.83 -6.08
C SER A 3 16.89 -15.44 -6.71
N GLU A 4 17.06 -16.46 -7.56
CA GLU A 4 15.93 -17.22 -8.13
C GLU A 4 15.03 -17.79 -7.03
N ALA A 5 15.62 -18.27 -5.92
CA ALA A 5 14.87 -18.74 -4.76
C ALA A 5 13.96 -17.66 -4.14
N GLN A 6 14.45 -16.41 -4.03
CA GLN A 6 13.64 -15.31 -3.52
C GLN A 6 12.48 -14.96 -4.47
N GLN A 7 12.70 -15.02 -5.79
CA GLN A 7 11.63 -14.79 -6.75
C GLN A 7 10.56 -15.88 -6.68
N GLN A 8 10.99 -17.14 -6.50
CA GLN A 8 10.08 -18.27 -6.37
C GLN A 8 9.26 -18.20 -5.08
N LEU A 9 9.87 -17.81 -3.95
CA LEU A 9 9.16 -17.61 -2.68
C LEU A 9 8.08 -16.53 -2.82
N VAL A 10 8.41 -15.38 -3.41
CA VAL A 10 7.43 -14.29 -3.61
C VAL A 10 6.28 -14.73 -4.51
N ALA A 11 6.54 -15.52 -5.56
CA ALA A 11 5.50 -16.06 -6.42
C ALA A 11 4.57 -17.01 -5.64
N GLU A 12 5.12 -17.89 -4.80
CA GLU A 12 4.32 -18.79 -3.98
C GLU A 12 3.49 -18.05 -2.92
N GLN A 13 4.06 -17.01 -2.31
CA GLN A 13 3.35 -16.12 -1.37
C GLN A 13 2.21 -15.37 -2.07
N TRP A 14 2.41 -14.89 -3.30
CA TRP A 14 1.37 -14.26 -4.10
C TRP A 14 0.24 -15.23 -4.45
N ASP A 15 0.57 -16.43 -4.94
CA ASP A 15 -0.41 -17.47 -5.26
C ASP A 15 -1.26 -17.84 -4.04
N PHE A 16 -0.64 -17.89 -2.86
CA PHE A 16 -1.35 -18.15 -1.60
C PHE A 16 -2.31 -17.00 -1.23
N LEU A 17 -1.88 -15.74 -1.36
CA LEU A 17 -2.76 -14.59 -1.14
C LEU A 17 -3.95 -14.57 -2.12
N CYS A 18 -3.75 -15.00 -3.36
CA CYS A 18 -4.85 -15.18 -4.32
C CYS A 18 -5.82 -16.28 -3.90
N GLN A 19 -5.33 -17.39 -3.32
CA GLN A 19 -6.18 -18.47 -2.80
C GLN A 19 -7.02 -18.01 -1.59
N LEU A 20 -6.49 -17.09 -0.78
CA LEU A 20 -7.20 -16.45 0.32
C LEU A 20 -8.15 -15.33 -0.14
N GLU A 21 -8.22 -15.04 -1.44
CA GLU A 21 -9.01 -13.92 -2.01
C GLU A 21 -8.62 -12.53 -1.47
N MET A 22 -7.42 -12.39 -0.89
CA MET A 22 -6.91 -11.12 -0.36
C MET A 22 -6.34 -10.22 -1.47
N VAL A 23 -5.91 -10.81 -2.58
CA VAL A 23 -5.37 -10.08 -3.74
C VAL A 23 -5.86 -10.70 -5.04
N GLY A 24 -5.86 -9.89 -6.09
CA GLY A 24 -6.12 -10.34 -7.46
C GLY A 24 -5.42 -9.43 -8.47
N GLU A 25 -5.22 -9.94 -9.69
CA GLU A 25 -4.47 -9.26 -10.75
C GLU A 25 -5.03 -7.88 -11.13
N GLU A 26 -6.35 -7.69 -11.00
CA GLU A 26 -7.02 -6.42 -11.33
C GLU A 26 -7.45 -5.63 -10.09
N GLY A 27 -7.10 -6.10 -8.89
CA GLY A 27 -7.43 -5.45 -7.62
C GLY A 27 -6.53 -4.26 -7.31
N ALA A 28 -6.93 -3.47 -6.32
CA ALA A 28 -6.10 -2.39 -5.77
C ALA A 28 -6.39 -2.21 -4.27
N PHE A 29 -5.33 -1.97 -3.50
CA PHE A 29 -5.49 -1.51 -2.12
C PHE A 29 -5.96 -0.05 -2.11
N VAL A 30 -6.91 0.27 -1.25
CA VAL A 30 -7.51 1.60 -1.18
C VAL A 30 -7.06 2.31 0.09
N LEU A 31 -6.25 3.35 -0.10
CA LEU A 31 -5.73 4.20 0.97
C LEU A 31 -6.63 5.43 1.14
N GLY A 32 -7.18 5.61 2.34
CA GLY A 32 -7.84 6.84 2.77
C GLY A 32 -6.85 7.87 3.34
N TRP A 33 -7.38 9.00 3.80
CA TRP A 33 -6.57 10.05 4.43
C TRP A 33 -6.11 9.69 5.85
N ASP A 34 -6.98 9.05 6.62
CA ASP A 34 -6.73 8.70 8.03
C ASP A 34 -6.47 7.20 8.26
N GLU A 35 -6.96 6.35 7.35
CA GLU A 35 -6.94 4.90 7.45
C GLU A 35 -6.98 4.22 6.07
N VAL A 36 -6.60 2.95 6.04
CA VAL A 36 -6.74 2.08 4.86
C VAL A 36 -8.16 1.50 4.82
N LEU A 37 -8.80 1.55 3.64
CA LEU A 37 -10.17 1.08 3.45
C LEU A 37 -10.26 -0.41 3.09
N THR A 38 -9.22 -0.94 2.45
CA THR A 38 -9.00 -2.40 2.21
C THR A 38 -8.03 -2.92 3.27
N GLU A 39 -8.44 -2.81 4.52
CA GLU A 39 -7.59 -3.02 5.68
C GLU A 39 -7.15 -4.48 5.81
N GLU A 40 -8.11 -5.40 5.78
CA GLU A 40 -7.88 -6.84 5.91
C GLU A 40 -6.94 -7.33 4.81
N GLU A 41 -7.24 -6.96 3.57
CA GLU A 41 -6.48 -7.36 2.40
C GLU A 41 -5.03 -6.86 2.49
N LEU A 42 -4.82 -5.59 2.87
CA LEU A 42 -3.47 -5.04 2.99
C LEU A 42 -2.70 -5.65 4.17
N SER A 43 -3.37 -5.85 5.31
CA SER A 43 -2.75 -6.41 6.51
C SER A 43 -2.23 -7.83 6.25
N VAL A 44 -3.09 -8.70 5.71
CA VAL A 44 -2.72 -10.08 5.38
C VAL A 44 -1.64 -10.11 4.30
N THR A 45 -1.74 -9.26 3.28
CA THR A 45 -0.72 -9.15 2.23
C THR A 45 0.65 -8.75 2.78
N LEU A 46 0.71 -7.74 3.64
CA LEU A 46 1.96 -7.31 4.27
C LEU A 46 2.53 -8.37 5.20
N LYS A 47 1.67 -9.08 5.94
CA LYS A 47 2.06 -10.20 6.81
C LYS A 47 2.72 -11.31 5.98
N VAL A 48 2.03 -11.83 4.99
CA VAL A 48 2.51 -12.94 4.15
C VAL A 48 3.78 -12.58 3.37
N LEU A 49 3.82 -11.42 2.70
CA LEU A 49 4.98 -11.03 1.87
C LEU A 49 6.22 -10.65 2.68
N CYS A 50 6.08 -10.40 3.99
CA CYS A 50 7.19 -10.01 4.86
C CYS A 50 7.66 -11.12 5.80
N MET A 51 7.01 -12.29 5.79
CA MET A 51 7.43 -13.48 6.52
C MET A 51 8.72 -14.07 5.95
N SER A 52 9.48 -14.76 6.79
CA SER A 52 10.54 -15.65 6.32
C SER A 52 9.95 -16.87 5.59
N GLU A 53 10.81 -17.62 4.88
CA GLU A 53 10.38 -18.86 4.22
C GLU A 53 9.85 -19.88 5.23
N GLU A 54 10.49 -19.98 6.40
CA GLU A 54 10.08 -20.85 7.49
C GLU A 54 8.74 -20.42 8.09
N GLU A 55 8.59 -19.13 8.42
CA GLU A 55 7.34 -18.56 8.95
C GLU A 55 6.18 -18.76 7.97
N PHE A 56 6.41 -18.51 6.68
CA PHE A 56 5.40 -18.70 5.65
C PHE A 56 4.98 -20.17 5.53
N LYS A 57 5.94 -21.10 5.60
CA LYS A 57 5.65 -22.53 5.55
C LYS A 57 4.81 -22.99 6.73
N GLU A 58 5.15 -22.55 7.95
CA GLU A 58 4.37 -22.85 9.15
C GLU A 58 2.96 -22.27 9.06
N TYR A 59 2.83 -21.01 8.61
CA TYR A 59 1.55 -20.34 8.43
C TYR A 59 0.64 -21.07 7.41
N LYS A 60 1.22 -21.54 6.30
CA LYS A 60 0.51 -22.30 5.27
C LYS A 60 0.11 -23.70 5.74
N GLU A 61 0.95 -24.39 6.52
CA GLU A 61 0.62 -25.70 7.10
C GLU A 61 -0.52 -25.63 8.12
N GLN A 62 -0.68 -24.48 8.78
CA GLN A 62 -1.79 -24.17 9.67
C GLN A 62 -3.06 -23.71 8.92
N ASP A 63 -3.17 -23.93 7.60
CA ASP A 63 -4.31 -23.51 6.75
C ASP A 63 -4.66 -22.01 6.87
N GLY A 64 -3.68 -21.16 7.22
CA GLY A 64 -3.90 -19.74 7.47
C GLY A 64 -4.74 -19.42 8.70
N TRP A 65 -5.00 -20.39 9.58
CA TRP A 65 -5.68 -20.15 10.87
C TRP A 65 -4.79 -19.31 11.76
N GLU A 66 -5.28 -18.13 12.15
CA GLU A 66 -4.65 -17.32 13.18
C GLU A 66 -4.88 -18.03 14.53
N ASP A 67 -3.80 -18.27 15.29
CA ASP A 67 -3.96 -18.66 16.68
C ASP A 67 -4.65 -17.48 17.39
N ASP A 68 -5.88 -17.67 17.86
CA ASP A 68 -6.75 -16.71 18.59
C ASP A 68 -6.08 -16.11 19.86
N SER A 69 -4.78 -16.31 20.06
CA SER A 69 -4.04 -16.07 21.29
C SER A 69 -3.18 -14.80 21.29
N GLU A 70 -3.09 -14.04 20.19
CA GLU A 70 -2.41 -12.73 20.19
C GLU A 70 -3.33 -11.60 19.68
N GLU A 71 -3.53 -10.61 20.56
CA GLU A 71 -4.38 -9.40 20.53
C GLU A 71 -4.28 -8.47 19.29
N GLU A 72 -4.11 -8.97 18.05
CA GLU A 72 -3.98 -8.15 16.83
C GLU A 72 -5.23 -8.07 15.94
N GLU A 73 -6.33 -8.76 16.28
CA GLU A 73 -7.52 -8.91 15.39
C GLU A 73 -8.45 -7.70 15.21
N ASN A 74 -8.18 -6.52 15.79
CA ASN A 74 -9.10 -5.37 15.66
C ASN A 74 -8.40 -4.00 15.60
N SER A 75 -7.14 -3.95 15.18
CA SER A 75 -6.43 -2.68 15.09
C SER A 75 -6.59 -2.07 13.70
N THR A 76 -7.62 -1.23 13.54
CA THR A 76 -7.82 -0.40 12.34
C THR A 76 -6.48 0.07 11.78
N LEU A 77 -6.21 -0.19 10.50
CA LEU A 77 -4.95 0.11 9.82
C LEU A 77 -4.89 1.62 9.49
N SER A 78 -4.90 2.38 10.59
CA SER A 78 -4.84 3.82 10.70
C SER A 78 -3.43 4.34 10.48
N ASN A 79 -3.28 5.65 10.26
CA ASN A 79 -1.97 6.30 10.18
C ASN A 79 -1.05 6.00 11.38
N ALA A 80 -1.63 5.88 12.58
CA ALA A 80 -0.87 5.52 13.77
C ALA A 80 -0.38 4.06 13.73
N ALA A 81 -1.22 3.12 13.27
CA ALA A 81 -0.84 1.72 13.10
C ALA A 81 0.22 1.55 12.01
N LEU A 82 0.06 2.23 10.87
CA LEU A 82 1.01 2.27 9.76
C LEU A 82 2.43 2.67 10.21
N SER A 83 2.53 3.70 11.07
CA SER A 83 3.82 4.14 11.62
C SER A 83 4.51 3.11 12.54
N ARG A 84 3.77 2.13 13.05
CA ARG A 84 4.29 1.08 13.95
C ARG A 84 4.57 -0.25 13.23
N LEU A 85 4.32 -0.34 11.92
CA LEU A 85 4.61 -1.53 11.13
C LEU A 85 6.08 -1.96 11.25
N LYS A 86 6.31 -3.27 11.13
CA LYS A 86 7.65 -3.86 11.10
C LYS A 86 8.44 -3.29 9.91
N ALA A 87 9.76 -3.20 10.05
CA ALA A 87 10.63 -2.61 9.03
C ALA A 87 10.49 -3.22 7.61
N PRO A 88 10.36 -4.56 7.45
CA PRO A 88 10.12 -5.14 6.12
C PRO A 88 8.79 -4.69 5.49
N CYS A 89 7.71 -4.63 6.29
CA CYS A 89 6.40 -4.15 5.83
C CYS A 89 6.45 -2.68 5.43
N LYS A 90 7.12 -1.82 6.21
CA LYS A 90 7.34 -0.42 5.87
C LYS A 90 8.11 -0.26 4.56
N ALA A 91 9.19 -1.01 4.39
CA ALA A 91 10.00 -0.95 3.17
C ALA A 91 9.19 -1.40 1.93
N LEU A 92 8.45 -2.50 2.04
CA LEU A 92 7.58 -2.98 0.95
C LEU A 92 6.52 -1.95 0.57
N LEU A 93 5.84 -1.37 1.57
CA LEU A 93 4.81 -0.36 1.34
C LEU A 93 5.42 0.94 0.77
N TYR A 94 6.58 1.36 1.28
CA TYR A 94 7.32 2.52 0.79
C TYR A 94 7.68 2.39 -0.69
N ASP A 95 8.31 1.28 -1.07
CA ASP A 95 8.68 1.01 -2.46
C ASP A 95 7.44 0.92 -3.37
N SER A 96 6.35 0.31 -2.88
CA SER A 96 5.09 0.21 -3.62
C SER A 96 4.45 1.58 -3.87
N VAL A 97 4.51 2.48 -2.88
CA VAL A 97 4.01 3.85 -3.02
C VAL A 97 4.87 4.65 -3.99
N LEU A 98 6.19 4.48 -3.97
CA LEU A 98 7.07 5.12 -4.97
C LEU A 98 6.74 4.67 -6.39
N LEU A 99 6.60 3.36 -6.63
CA LEU A 99 6.18 2.83 -7.93
C LEU A 99 4.80 3.35 -8.36
N THR A 100 3.88 3.49 -7.41
CA THR A 100 2.56 4.07 -7.69
C THR A 100 2.65 5.54 -8.08
N LEU A 101 3.48 6.33 -7.40
CA LEU A 101 3.71 7.75 -7.72
C LEU A 101 4.38 7.92 -9.09
N GLU A 102 5.29 7.03 -9.48
CA GLU A 102 5.94 7.02 -10.80
C GLU A 102 4.96 6.81 -11.96
N SER A 103 3.80 6.19 -11.72
CA SER A 103 2.74 6.04 -12.73
C SER A 103 2.07 7.37 -13.11
N TYR A 104 2.20 8.41 -12.27
CA TYR A 104 1.70 9.75 -12.57
C TYR A 104 2.68 10.50 -13.48
N ARG A 105 2.14 11.30 -14.41
CA ARG A 105 2.95 12.07 -15.38
C ARG A 105 3.80 13.19 -14.78
N SER A 106 3.57 13.56 -13.53
CA SER A 106 4.16 14.71 -12.85
C SER A 106 4.28 14.40 -11.36
N ASP A 107 5.14 15.12 -10.64
CA ASP A 107 5.25 15.00 -9.19
C ASP A 107 4.15 15.79 -8.46
N LEU A 108 4.13 15.73 -7.12
CA LEU A 108 3.19 16.50 -6.29
C LEU A 108 3.44 18.01 -6.38
N ARG A 109 4.70 18.42 -6.54
CA ARG A 109 5.08 19.84 -6.57
C ARG A 109 4.52 20.55 -7.80
N ALA A 110 4.59 19.92 -8.97
CA ALA A 110 4.02 20.43 -10.19
C ALA A 110 2.50 20.64 -10.07
N GLU A 111 1.77 19.72 -9.41
CA GLU A 111 0.34 19.90 -9.17
C GLU A 111 0.08 21.03 -8.14
N GLN A 112 0.90 21.13 -7.10
CA GLN A 112 0.84 22.22 -6.12
C GLN A 112 1.03 23.60 -6.78
N ASP A 113 1.95 23.70 -7.74
CA ASP A 113 2.21 24.93 -8.48
C ASP A 113 1.02 25.33 -9.37
N LEU A 114 0.26 24.36 -9.90
CA LEU A 114 -0.96 24.62 -10.67
C LEU A 114 -2.14 25.08 -9.82
N LEU A 115 -2.15 24.76 -8.52
CA LEU A 115 -3.15 25.25 -7.57
C LEU A 115 -2.97 26.73 -7.20
N ASN A 116 -1.88 27.37 -7.65
CA ASN A 116 -1.71 28.82 -7.49
C ASN A 116 -2.84 29.57 -8.20
N LYS A 117 -3.49 30.49 -7.48
CA LYS A 117 -4.71 31.19 -7.92
C LYS A 117 -4.66 31.73 -9.36
N GLN A 118 -3.58 32.39 -9.74
CA GLN A 118 -3.42 32.99 -11.08
C GLN A 118 -3.34 31.96 -12.21
N VAL A 119 -2.83 30.75 -11.93
CA VAL A 119 -2.73 29.65 -12.89
C VAL A 119 -4.04 28.87 -12.89
N TYR A 120 -4.54 28.56 -11.71
CA TYR A 120 -5.77 27.80 -11.49
C TYR A 120 -7.00 28.45 -12.13
N GLU A 121 -7.16 29.78 -12.00
CA GLU A 121 -8.29 30.52 -12.61
C GLU A 121 -8.28 30.50 -14.14
N LYS A 122 -7.14 30.19 -14.77
CA LYS A 122 -7.01 30.06 -16.24
C LYS A 122 -7.38 28.66 -16.74
N LEU A 123 -7.45 27.67 -15.85
CA LEU A 123 -7.83 26.31 -16.19
C LEU A 123 -9.33 26.23 -16.45
N SER A 124 -9.72 25.37 -17.39
CA SER A 124 -11.12 24.99 -17.56
C SER A 124 -11.62 24.22 -16.33
N ARG A 125 -12.95 24.16 -16.16
CA ARG A 125 -13.56 23.40 -15.05
C ARG A 125 -13.14 21.93 -15.00
N ARG A 126 -12.94 21.29 -16.17
CA ARG A 126 -12.50 19.89 -16.24
C ARG A 126 -11.05 19.73 -15.80
N GLU A 127 -10.18 20.66 -16.19
CA GLU A 127 -8.78 20.67 -15.76
C GLU A 127 -8.66 20.92 -14.26
N GLN A 128 -9.45 21.85 -13.73
CA GLN A 128 -9.54 22.12 -12.29
C GLN A 128 -9.96 20.87 -11.49
N GLN A 129 -11.02 20.18 -11.94
CA GLN A 129 -11.47 18.93 -11.30
C GLN A 129 -10.41 17.83 -11.37
N ALA A 130 -9.82 17.61 -12.55
CA ALA A 130 -8.77 16.61 -12.73
C ALA A 130 -7.53 16.92 -11.89
N LEU A 131 -7.16 18.20 -11.74
CA LEU A 131 -6.09 18.65 -10.87
C LEU A 131 -6.38 18.30 -9.41
N HIS A 132 -7.59 18.60 -8.91
CA HIS A 132 -7.98 18.25 -7.54
C HIS A 132 -7.93 16.74 -7.27
N VAL A 133 -8.38 15.92 -8.22
CA VAL A 133 -8.31 14.46 -8.11
C VAL A 133 -6.86 13.99 -7.98
N ARG A 134 -6.01 14.36 -8.95
CA ARG A 134 -4.60 13.94 -8.94
C ARG A 134 -3.85 14.47 -7.72
N TYR A 135 -4.08 15.73 -7.36
CA TYR A 135 -3.45 16.34 -6.19
C TYR A 135 -3.87 15.62 -4.90
N GLY A 136 -5.17 15.35 -4.71
CA GLY A 136 -5.67 14.62 -3.56
C GLY A 136 -5.06 13.23 -3.42
N GLN A 137 -5.05 12.45 -4.51
CA GLN A 137 -4.44 11.12 -4.54
C GLN A 137 -2.95 11.15 -4.20
N LYS A 138 -2.19 12.05 -4.83
CA LYS A 138 -0.76 12.22 -4.54
C LYS A 138 -0.51 12.66 -3.10
N ARG A 139 -1.36 13.52 -2.53
CA ARG A 139 -1.23 13.96 -1.13
C ARG A 139 -1.38 12.81 -0.15
N ILE A 140 -2.33 11.90 -0.36
CA ILE A 140 -2.49 10.67 0.45
C ILE A 140 -1.22 9.81 0.35
N LEU A 141 -0.72 9.57 -0.87
CA LEU A 141 0.49 8.76 -1.08
C LEU A 141 1.73 9.38 -0.42
N HIS A 142 1.93 10.70 -0.53
CA HIS A 142 3.03 11.39 0.13
C HIS A 142 2.92 11.39 1.65
N GLN A 143 1.71 11.54 2.21
CA GLN A 143 1.49 11.39 3.65
C GLN A 143 1.87 9.99 4.12
N LEU A 144 1.50 8.96 3.35
CA LEU A 144 1.89 7.59 3.67
C LEU A 144 3.42 7.42 3.70
N LEU A 145 4.14 7.95 2.70
CA LEU A 145 5.61 7.94 2.69
C LEU A 145 6.21 8.61 3.94
N GLU A 146 5.64 9.71 4.41
CA GLU A 146 6.08 10.40 5.63
C GLU A 146 5.84 9.57 6.90
N LEU A 147 4.77 8.76 6.93
CA LEU A 147 4.42 7.92 8.08
C LEU A 147 5.27 6.64 8.19
N ILE A 148 5.71 6.10 7.05
CA ILE A 148 6.44 4.81 6.99
C ILE A 148 7.93 4.98 6.72
N GLN A 149 8.45 6.21 6.79
CA GLN A 149 9.89 6.50 6.83
C GLN A 149 10.58 5.92 8.07
#